data_AF-A0A920Q287-F1
#
_entry.id   AF-A0A920Q287-F1
#
_cell.length_a   1.000
_cell.length_b   1.000
_cell.length_c   1.000
_cell.angle_alpha   90.00
_cell.angle_beta   90.00
_cell.angle_gamma   90.00
#
_symmetry.space_group_name_H-M   'P 1'
#
loop_
_entity.id
_entity.type
_entity.pdbx_description
1 polymer ?
#
loop_
_entity_poly.entity_id
_entity_poly.type
_entity_poly.pdbx_seq_one_letter_code
_entity_poly.pdbx_strand_id
1 'polypeptide(L)'
;MARSSQRDDLEAVTLRIPASRPVGDLPRVGLASLLRIHRIKPSEIGELASSVQEMANEIAAAGSEVVIDYWVSDAEVAIDVTGDGPTRRISAPRS
;
A
#
# COMPACT_ATOMS: atom_id res chain seq x y z
N MET A 1 -3.16 18.86 13.49
CA MET A 1 -3.17 17.46 13.98
C MET A 1 -4.62 16.98 14.00
N ALA A 2 -5.09 16.30 12.95
CA ALA A 2 -6.48 15.82 12.86
C ALA A 2 -6.71 14.65 11.87
N ARG A 3 -5.64 13.97 11.41
CA ARG A 3 -5.76 12.87 10.42
C ARG A 3 -5.64 11.46 11.03
N SER A 4 -5.32 11.33 12.32
CA SER A 4 -5.15 10.01 12.96
C SER A 4 -6.50 9.40 13.35
N SER A 5 -7.43 10.19 13.87
CA SER A 5 -8.70 9.72 14.44
C SER A 5 -9.73 9.17 13.45
N GLN A 6 -9.48 9.28 12.13
CA GLN A 6 -10.34 8.69 11.10
C GLN A 6 -9.80 7.35 10.56
N ARG A 7 -8.57 6.96 10.96
CA ARG A 7 -7.92 5.71 10.52
C ARG A 7 -8.00 4.57 11.53
N ASP A 8 -8.33 4.87 12.79
CA ASP A 8 -8.41 3.85 13.84
C ASP A 8 -9.54 2.82 13.59
N ASP A 9 -10.54 3.19 12.78
CA ASP A 9 -11.64 2.31 12.38
C ASP A 9 -11.40 1.59 11.03
N LEU A 10 -10.28 1.87 10.34
CA LEU A 10 -9.95 1.25 9.05
C LEU A 10 -9.11 0.00 9.25
N GLU A 11 -9.52 -1.11 8.62
CA GLU A 11 -8.70 -2.32 8.57
C GLU A 11 -7.43 -2.04 7.76
N ALA A 12 -6.29 -2.14 8.43
CA ALA A 12 -4.97 -1.86 7.88
C ALA A 12 -4.12 -3.12 7.83
N VAL A 13 -3.44 -3.34 6.70
CA VAL A 13 -2.37 -4.32 6.58
C VAL A 13 -1.06 -3.56 6.39
N THR A 14 -0.06 -3.84 7.21
CA THR A 14 1.27 -3.21 7.08
C THR A 14 2.29 -4.24 6.63
N LEU A 15 3.01 -3.93 5.56
CA LEU A 15 4.18 -4.65 5.08
C LEU A 15 5.44 -3.80 5.34
N ARG A 16 6.39 -4.34 6.10
CA ARG A 16 7.71 -3.70 6.30
C ARG A 16 8.80 -4.54 5.66
N ILE A 17 9.58 -3.92 4.79
CA ILE A 17 10.67 -4.54 4.06
C ILE A 17 11.97 -3.81 4.44
N PRO A 18 12.89 -4.46 5.17
CA PRO A 18 14.18 -3.86 5.51
C PRO A 18 14.99 -3.53 4.25
N ALA A 19 15.76 -2.44 4.28
CA ALA A 19 16.63 -2.02 3.17
C ALA A 19 17.62 -3.11 2.69
N SER A 20 17.94 -4.08 3.56
CA SER A 20 18.83 -5.21 3.26
C SER A 20 18.16 -6.33 2.46
N ARG A 21 16.87 -6.20 2.11
CA ARG A 21 16.08 -7.23 1.42
C ARG A 21 15.48 -6.67 0.13
N PRO A 22 15.42 -7.49 -0.93
CA PRO A 22 14.73 -7.09 -2.16
C PRO A 22 13.22 -6.96 -1.90
N VAL A 23 12.60 -5.97 -2.52
CA VAL A 23 11.14 -5.76 -2.47
C VAL A 23 10.40 -6.92 -3.17
N GLY A 24 10.89 -7.34 -4.34
CA GLY A 24 10.28 -8.41 -5.13
C GLY A 24 8.79 -8.14 -5.39
N ASP A 25 7.97 -9.20 -5.43
CA ASP A 25 6.52 -9.08 -5.62
C ASP A 25 5.74 -8.88 -4.30
N LEU A 26 6.42 -8.69 -3.17
CA LEU A 26 5.77 -8.54 -1.86
C LEU A 26 4.69 -7.44 -1.83
N PRO A 27 4.91 -6.26 -2.45
CA PRO A 27 3.88 -5.23 -2.50
C PRO A 27 2.57 -5.69 -3.17
N ARG A 28 2.69 -6.48 -4.25
CA ARG A 28 1.55 -7.03 -4.99
C ARG A 28 0.87 -8.16 -4.22
N VAL A 29 1.64 -9.01 -3.55
CA VAL A 29 1.09 -10.08 -2.70
C VAL A 29 0.33 -9.50 -1.51
N GLY A 30 0.85 -8.45 -0.87
CA GLY A 30 0.16 -7.74 0.22
C GLY A 30 -1.18 -7.18 -0.25
N LEU A 31 -1.18 -6.47 -1.39
CA LEU A 31 -2.40 -5.93 -1.99
C LEU A 31 -3.39 -7.05 -2.37
N ALA A 32 -2.94 -8.09 -3.05
CA ALA A 32 -3.81 -9.20 -3.45
C ALA A 32 -4.48 -9.90 -2.25
N SER A 33 -3.74 -10.03 -1.14
CA SER A 33 -4.26 -10.60 0.11
C SER A 33 -5.37 -9.73 0.70
N LEU A 34 -5.17 -8.41 0.73
CA LEU A 34 -6.17 -7.45 1.20
C LEU A 34 -7.44 -7.50 0.34
N LEU A 35 -7.31 -7.45 -0.99
CA LEU A 35 -8.46 -7.52 -1.90
C LEU A 35 -9.25 -8.82 -1.70
N ARG A 36 -8.54 -9.93 -1.45
CA ARG A 36 -9.17 -11.23 -1.19
C ARG A 36 -10.00 -11.23 0.08
N ILE A 37 -9.51 -10.61 1.16
CA ILE A 37 -10.20 -10.48 2.45
C ILE A 37 -11.49 -9.66 2.27
N HIS A 38 -11.39 -8.52 1.58
CA HIS A 38 -12.53 -7.61 1.35
C HIS A 38 -13.40 -7.99 0.13
N ARG A 39 -13.13 -9.12 -0.53
CA ARG A 39 -13.85 -9.61 -1.72
C ARG A 39 -13.91 -8.60 -2.89
N ILE A 40 -12.84 -7.82 -3.06
CA ILE A 40 -12.70 -6.84 -4.15
C ILE A 40 -12.06 -7.54 -5.35
N LYS A 41 -12.59 -7.36 -6.57
CA LYS A 41 -11.95 -7.93 -7.78
C LYS A 41 -10.76 -7.07 -8.17
N PRO A 42 -9.64 -7.68 -8.63
CA PRO A 42 -8.48 -6.91 -9.11
C PRO A 42 -8.81 -5.91 -10.22
N SER A 43 -9.80 -6.21 -11.07
CA SER A 43 -10.25 -5.30 -12.13
C SER A 43 -10.88 -3.99 -11.61
N GLU A 44 -11.33 -3.94 -10.35
CA GLU A 44 -11.95 -2.75 -9.75
C GLU A 44 -10.93 -1.70 -9.33
N ILE A 45 -9.66 -2.09 -9.13
CA ILE A 45 -8.61 -1.21 -8.59
C ILE A 45 -7.56 -0.78 -9.63
N GLY A 46 -7.79 -1.09 -10.93
CA GLY A 46 -6.95 -0.66 -12.04
C GLY A 46 -5.46 -0.96 -11.85
N GLU A 47 -4.62 0.06 -12.04
CA GLU A 47 -3.16 -0.05 -12.02
C GLU A 47 -2.53 0.02 -10.62
N LEU A 48 -3.33 -0.04 -9.55
CA LEU A 48 -2.84 0.15 -8.17
C LEU A 48 -1.72 -0.84 -7.81
N ALA A 49 -1.79 -2.08 -8.31
CA ALA A 49 -0.76 -3.11 -8.12
C ALA A 49 0.56 -2.79 -8.86
N SER A 50 0.49 -2.15 -10.02
CA SER A 50 1.66 -1.69 -10.77
C SER A 50 2.28 -0.49 -10.07
N SER A 51 1.46 0.51 -9.71
CA SER A 51 1.92 1.75 -9.07
C SER A 51 2.56 1.52 -7.69
N VAL A 52 1.99 0.64 -6.85
CA VAL A 52 2.60 0.33 -5.54
C VAL A 52 3.94 -0.37 -5.69
N GLN A 53 4.06 -1.26 -6.69
CA GLN A 53 5.29 -1.99 -6.96
C GLN A 53 6.40 -1.05 -7.43
N GLU A 54 6.09 -0.17 -8.37
CA GLU A 54 7.03 0.84 -8.88
C GLU A 54 7.52 1.75 -7.75
N MET A 55 6.60 2.28 -6.95
CA MET A 55 6.92 3.17 -5.82
C MET A 55 7.79 2.49 -4.75
N ALA A 56 7.48 1.24 -4.41
CA ALA A 56 8.28 0.46 -3.46
C ALA A 56 9.69 0.19 -4.01
N ASN A 57 9.81 -0.11 -5.31
CA ASN A 57 11.10 -0.33 -5.96
C ASN A 57 11.95 0.95 -6.00
N GLU A 58 11.34 2.11 -6.29
CA GLU A 58 12.04 3.41 -6.26
C GLU A 58 12.63 3.70 -4.87
N ILE A 59 11.86 3.48 -3.80
CA ILE A 59 12.32 3.71 -2.42
C ILE A 59 13.42 2.71 -2.04
N ALA A 60 13.25 1.43 -2.36
CA ALA A 60 14.27 0.42 -2.08
C ALA A 60 15.56 0.66 -2.87
N ALA A 61 15.49 1.15 -4.10
CA ALA A 61 16.66 1.53 -4.90
C ALA A 61 17.46 2.68 -4.28
N ALA A 62 16.81 3.54 -3.48
CA ALA A 62 17.48 4.56 -2.68
C ALA A 62 18.14 4.01 -1.40
N GLY A 63 17.99 2.71 -1.09
CA GLY A 63 18.57 2.07 0.08
C GLY A 63 17.78 2.25 1.37
N SER A 64 16.53 2.70 1.29
CA SER A 64 15.65 2.92 2.45
C SER A 64 14.88 1.66 2.85
N GLU A 65 14.45 1.58 4.12
CA GLU A 65 13.37 0.68 4.51
C GLU A 65 12.10 1.07 3.74
N VAL A 66 11.33 0.07 3.29
CA VAL A 66 10.02 0.31 2.68
C VAL A 66 8.94 -0.12 3.66
N VAL A 67 8.07 0.82 4.03
CA VAL A 67 6.85 0.55 4.79
C VAL A 67 5.66 0.82 3.89
N ILE A 68 4.82 -0.19 3.70
CA ILE A 68 3.60 -0.11 2.90
C ILE A 68 2.42 -0.38 3.82
N ASP A 69 1.54 0.59 3.94
CA ASP A 69 0.29 0.44 4.64
C ASP A 69 -0.85 0.41 3.64
N TYR A 70 -1.60 -0.68 3.63
CA TYR A 70 -2.78 -0.85 2.81
C TYR A 70 -4.04 -0.65 3.63
N TRP A 71 -5.00 0.09 3.08
CA TRP A 71 -6.25 0.43 3.73
C TRP A 71 -7.41 0.18 2.79
N VAL A 72 -8.51 -0.36 3.33
CA VAL A 72 -9.79 -0.44 2.63
C VAL A 72 -10.83 0.32 3.42
N SER A 73 -11.57 1.19 2.74
CA SER A 73 -12.78 1.83 3.24
C SER A 73 -13.95 1.50 2.31
N ASP A 74 -15.16 1.93 2.62
CA ASP A 74 -16.29 1.79 1.70
C ASP A 74 -16.10 2.58 0.39
N ALA A 75 -15.31 3.66 0.41
CA ALA A 75 -15.13 4.56 -0.73
C ALA A 75 -13.92 4.22 -1.62
N GLU A 76 -12.84 3.73 -1.02
CA GLU A 76 -11.57 3.51 -1.75
C GLU A 76 -10.71 2.40 -1.14
N VAL A 77 -9.84 1.84 -1.97
CA VAL A 77 -8.61 1.16 -1.56
C VAL A 77 -7.48 2.16 -1.65
N ALA A 78 -6.79 2.42 -0.54
CA ALA A 78 -5.67 3.34 -0.50
C ALA A 78 -4.40 2.63 -0.03
N ILE A 79 -3.25 3.13 -0.46
CA ILE A 79 -1.95 2.61 -0.08
C ILE A 79 -1.03 3.79 0.22
N ASP A 80 -0.46 3.78 1.42
CA ASP A 80 0.59 4.70 1.82
C ASP A 80 1.93 3.96 1.73
N VAL A 81 2.90 4.54 1.01
CA VAL A 81 4.26 4.01 0.88
C VAL A 81 5.22 5.01 1.51
N THR A 82 5.98 4.55 2.49
CA THR A 82 6.91 5.37 3.27
C THR A 82 8.32 4.76 3.18
N GLY A 83 9.30 5.64 2.97
CA GLY A 83 10.73 5.36 3.14
C GLY A 83 11.36 6.42 4.04
N ASP A 84 12.57 6.88 3.75
CA ASP A 84 13.23 7.93 4.55
C ASP A 84 12.69 9.36 4.26
N GLY A 85 11.85 9.49 3.24
CA GLY A 85 11.21 10.74 2.82
C GLY A 85 9.73 10.85 3.22
N PRO A 86 9.01 11.83 2.64
CA PRO A 86 7.57 11.96 2.85
C PRO A 86 6.81 10.72 2.39
N THR A 87 5.78 10.33 3.14
CA THR A 87 4.83 9.29 2.73
C THR A 87 4.14 9.69 1.43
N ARG A 88 4.15 8.78 0.46
CA ARG A 88 3.44 8.90 -0.82
C ARG A 88 2.16 8.08 -0.75
N ARG A 89 1.05 8.61 -1.29
CA ARG A 89 -0.25 7.92 -1.34
C ARG A 89 -0.68 7.66 -2.77
N ILE A 90 -1.22 6.47 -2.99
CA ILE A 90 -1.99 6.10 -4.18
C ILE A 90 -3.30 5.48 -3.74
N SER A 91 -4.38 5.71 -4.48
CA SER A 91 -5.67 5.09 -4.18
C SER A 91 -6.49 4.84 -5.44
N ALA A 92 -7.43 3.91 -5.31
CA ALA A 92 -8.43 3.59 -6.33
C ALA A 92 -9.82 3.62 -5.69
N PRO A 93 -10.80 4.30 -6.30
CA PRO A 93 -12.17 4.32 -5.80
C PRO A 93 -12.79 2.92 -5.90
N ARG A 94 -13.67 2.59 -4.95
CA ARG A 94 -14.50 1.38 -5.00
C ARG A 94 -15.79 1.69 -5.77
N SER A 95 -16.22 0.71 -6.57
CA SER A 95 -17.44 0.81 -7.40
C SER A 95 -18.65 0.26 -6.67
#